data_AF-A0A2T5XTM3-F1
#
_entry.id   AF-A0A2T5XTM3-F1
#
_cell.length_a   1.000
_cell.length_b   1.000
_cell.length_c   1.000
_cell.angle_alpha   90.00
_cell.angle_beta   90.00
_cell.angle_gamma   90.00
#
_symmetry.space_group_name_H-M   'P 1'
#
loop_
_entity.id
_entity.type
_entity.pdbx_description
1 polymer ?
#
loop_
_entity_poly.entity_id
_entity_poly.type
_entity_poly.pdbx_seq_one_letter_code
_entity_poly.pdbx_strand_id
1 'polypeptide(L)'
;MARTNDNIILQKVSGNIGKQVVLKRVHGKTVLSKMPKKPAARSAKQQMCAQGFKLATAYAKSVMQNPELKALYTAEAKRRGVINAYNMALSDCLRLPEIKAIDIANYTGSKQGEVITIEVADTFKVVGVTVSIINDVTIIEEGSATFVDSVWQYVTTALNAAATDSKVVVTAVDRAGNKINKSF
;
A
#
# COMPACT_ATOMS: atom_id res chain seq x y z
N MET A 1 35.65 -6.27 11.21
CA MET A 1 35.34 -7.68 10.87
C MET A 1 36.65 -8.33 10.47
N ALA A 2 37.01 -9.46 11.07
CA ALA A 2 38.24 -10.17 10.72
C ALA A 2 37.90 -11.40 9.86
N ARG A 3 38.72 -11.66 8.83
CA ARG A 3 38.56 -12.78 7.90
C ARG A 3 39.80 -13.66 7.98
N THR A 4 39.62 -14.97 7.99
CA THR A 4 40.70 -15.95 7.95
C THR A 4 40.37 -17.03 6.93
N ASN A 5 41.36 -17.42 6.11
CA ASN A 5 41.18 -18.41 5.06
C ASN A 5 41.78 -19.78 5.47
N ASP A 6 42.92 -19.79 6.16
CA ASP A 6 43.70 -21.00 6.46
C ASP A 6 44.23 -21.04 7.89
N ASN A 7 43.33 -20.89 8.87
CA ASN A 7 43.67 -21.09 10.28
C ASN A 7 43.23 -22.50 10.72
N ILE A 8 44.20 -23.37 11.03
CA ILE A 8 43.96 -24.77 11.42
C ILE A 8 43.07 -24.91 12.66
N ILE A 9 43.12 -23.95 13.58
CA ILE A 9 42.32 -23.92 14.82
C ILE A 9 40.87 -23.49 14.52
N LEU A 10 40.69 -22.62 13.52
CA LEU A 10 39.38 -22.05 13.15
C LEU A 10 38.77 -22.70 11.89
N GLN A 11 39.37 -23.78 11.42
CA GLN A 11 38.90 -24.52 10.26
C GLN A 11 37.69 -25.38 10.67
N LYS A 12 36.57 -25.21 9.96
CA LYS A 12 35.31 -25.96 10.16
C LYS A 12 34.56 -25.72 11.48
N VAL A 13 35.05 -24.86 12.37
CA VAL A 13 34.31 -24.45 13.58
C VAL A 13 33.34 -23.30 13.29
N SER A 14 32.13 -23.40 13.85
CA SER A 14 31.07 -22.37 13.80
C SER A 14 30.40 -22.26 15.16
N GLY A 15 29.95 -21.07 15.54
CA GLY A 15 29.23 -20.87 16.80
C GLY A 15 29.75 -19.68 17.59
N ASN A 16 29.45 -19.67 18.88
CA ASN A 16 29.74 -18.58 19.79
C ASN A 16 30.93 -18.92 20.68
N ILE A 17 31.92 -18.02 20.73
CA ILE A 17 33.03 -18.09 21.69
C ILE A 17 32.80 -17.03 22.75
N GLY A 18 32.54 -17.50 23.98
CA GLY A 18 32.53 -16.67 25.19
C GLY A 18 31.50 -15.54 25.21
N LYS A 19 30.44 -15.60 24.39
CA LYS A 19 29.45 -14.52 24.19
C LYS A 19 30.06 -13.20 23.70
N GLN A 20 31.27 -13.23 23.15
CA GLN A 20 31.99 -12.05 22.65
C GLN A 20 32.14 -12.09 21.14
N VAL A 21 32.36 -13.28 20.58
CA VAL A 21 32.67 -13.47 19.16
C VAL A 21 31.83 -14.58 18.58
N VAL A 22 31.29 -14.36 17.38
CA VAL A 22 30.57 -15.35 16.60
C VAL A 22 31.38 -15.68 15.35
N LEU A 23 31.62 -16.97 15.15
CA LEU A 23 32.21 -17.55 13.94
C LEU A 23 31.10 -17.98 13.01
N LYS A 24 31.11 -17.43 11.80
CA LYS A 24 30.17 -17.78 10.73
C LYS A 24 30.92 -18.02 9.42
N ARG A 25 30.37 -18.89 8.58
CA ARG A 25 30.85 -19.07 7.20
C ARG A 25 30.06 -18.19 6.26
N VAL A 26 30.76 -17.40 5.46
CA VAL A 26 30.16 -16.53 4.44
C VAL A 26 30.96 -16.74 3.16
N HIS A 27 30.30 -17.18 2.09
CA HIS A 27 30.94 -17.51 0.80
C HIS A 27 32.18 -18.41 0.96
N GLY A 28 32.08 -19.47 1.75
CA GLY A 28 33.16 -20.45 1.97
C GLY A 28 34.25 -20.03 2.96
N LYS A 29 34.34 -18.75 3.33
CA LYS A 29 35.37 -18.20 4.23
C LYS A 29 34.88 -18.14 5.68
N THR A 30 35.79 -18.34 6.64
CA THR A 30 35.50 -18.18 8.07
C THR A 30 35.59 -16.70 8.45
N VAL A 31 34.49 -16.16 8.98
CA VAL A 31 34.36 -14.75 9.39
C VAL A 31 34.16 -14.67 10.89
N LEU A 32 35.01 -13.89 11.56
CA LEU A 32 34.87 -13.56 12.97
C LEU A 32 34.16 -12.20 13.09
N SER A 33 33.08 -12.20 13.84
CA SER A 33 32.28 -11.00 14.11
C SER A 33 32.00 -10.87 15.60
N LYS A 34 31.91 -9.64 16.10
CA LYS A 34 31.45 -9.38 17.47
C LYS A 34 30.03 -9.95 17.63
N MET A 35 29.74 -10.52 18.80
CA MET A 35 28.42 -11.07 19.07
C MET A 35 27.35 -9.98 18.84
N PRO A 36 26.31 -10.27 18.03
CA PRO A 36 25.25 -9.31 17.80
C PRO A 36 24.53 -9.02 19.12
N LYS A 37 24.37 -7.73 19.43
CA LYS A 37 23.52 -7.29 20.54
C LYS A 37 22.06 -7.48 20.11
N LYS A 38 21.17 -7.78 21.08
CA LYS A 38 19.73 -7.71 20.80
C LYS A 38 19.42 -6.31 20.25
N PRO A 39 18.71 -6.20 19.11
CA PRO A 39 18.36 -4.90 18.58
C PRO A 39 17.55 -4.12 19.62
N ALA A 40 17.70 -2.80 19.59
CA ALA A 40 16.89 -1.89 20.39
C ALA A 40 15.38 -2.10 20.11
N ALA A 41 14.53 -1.51 20.95
CA ALA A 41 13.09 -1.46 20.69
C ALA A 41 12.84 -1.00 19.24
N ARG A 42 11.89 -1.67 18.57
CA ARG A 42 11.56 -1.36 17.17
C ARG A 42 11.16 0.11 17.04
N SER A 43 11.73 0.80 16.06
CA SER A 43 11.32 2.18 15.73
C SER A 43 9.85 2.23 15.32
N ALA A 44 9.21 3.40 15.44
CA ALA A 44 7.82 3.60 15.03
C ALA A 44 7.58 3.15 13.58
N LYS A 45 8.49 3.49 12.66
CA LYS A 45 8.42 3.05 11.24
C LYS A 45 8.43 1.53 11.10
N GLN A 46 9.29 0.83 11.84
CA GLN A 46 9.33 -0.64 11.82
C GLN A 46 8.06 -1.26 12.39
N GLN A 47 7.46 -0.65 13.41
CA GLN A 47 6.19 -1.10 13.97
C GLN A 47 5.05 -0.92 12.98
N MET A 48 4.99 0.23 12.30
CA MET A 48 3.99 0.49 11.24
C MET A 48 4.12 -0.52 10.09
N CYS A 49 5.33 -0.79 9.61
CA CYS A 49 5.54 -1.81 8.58
C CYS A 49 5.08 -3.19 9.05
N ALA A 50 5.37 -3.58 10.30
CA ALA A 50 4.94 -4.86 10.85
C ALA A 50 3.42 -4.95 10.99
N GLN A 51 2.76 -3.86 11.37
CA GLN A 51 1.29 -3.80 11.47
C GLN A 51 0.65 -3.88 10.08
N GLY A 52 1.13 -3.12 9.09
CA GLY A 52 0.66 -3.20 7.71
C GLY A 52 0.82 -4.60 7.13
N PHE A 53 1.98 -5.23 7.36
CA PHE A 53 2.22 -6.61 6.90
C PHE A 53 1.29 -7.63 7.58
N LYS A 54 0.96 -7.43 8.87
CA LYS A 54 -0.01 -8.26 9.58
C LYS A 54 -1.41 -8.16 8.97
N LEU A 55 -1.86 -6.94 8.66
CA LEU A 55 -3.14 -6.70 8.00
C LEU A 55 -3.18 -7.32 6.60
N ALA A 56 -2.15 -7.09 5.79
CA ALA A 56 -2.03 -7.67 4.46
C ALA A 56 -2.02 -9.21 4.48
N THR A 57 -1.34 -9.80 5.46
CA THR A 57 -1.34 -11.26 5.67
C THR A 57 -2.74 -11.79 5.97
N ALA A 58 -3.50 -11.09 6.82
CA ALA A 58 -4.88 -11.46 7.13
C ALA A 58 -5.77 -11.36 5.89
N TYR A 59 -5.67 -10.27 5.12
CA TYR A 59 -6.39 -10.09 3.87
C TYR A 59 -6.07 -11.22 2.87
N ALA A 60 -4.79 -11.48 2.60
CA ALA A 60 -4.38 -12.51 1.66
C ALA A 60 -4.90 -13.90 2.08
N LYS A 61 -4.98 -14.20 3.37
CA LYS A 61 -5.61 -15.44 3.87
C LYS A 61 -7.11 -15.48 3.58
N SER A 62 -7.84 -14.39 3.81
CA SER A 62 -9.27 -14.28 3.48
C SER A 62 -9.52 -14.43 1.98
N VAL A 63 -8.67 -13.86 1.13
CA VAL A 63 -8.73 -14.03 -0.33
C VAL A 63 -8.54 -15.49 -0.73
N MET A 64 -7.64 -16.23 -0.08
CA MET A 64 -7.45 -17.66 -0.37
C MET A 64 -8.65 -18.53 0.04
N GLN A 65 -9.48 -18.07 0.98
CA GLN A 65 -10.71 -18.77 1.39
C GLN A 65 -11.85 -18.55 0.39
N ASN A 66 -11.85 -17.44 -0.36
CA ASN A 66 -12.85 -17.16 -1.38
C ASN A 66 -12.41 -17.70 -2.76
N PRO A 67 -13.12 -18.68 -3.34
CA PRO A 67 -12.75 -19.30 -4.61
C PRO A 67 -12.72 -18.31 -5.80
N GLU A 68 -13.64 -17.36 -5.83
CA GLU A 68 -13.75 -16.38 -6.93
C GLU A 68 -12.57 -15.42 -6.93
N LEU A 69 -12.25 -14.85 -5.77
CA LEU A 69 -11.11 -13.95 -5.62
C LEU A 69 -9.80 -14.69 -5.87
N LYS A 70 -9.66 -15.92 -5.37
CA LYS A 70 -8.49 -16.76 -5.62
C LYS A 70 -8.28 -16.99 -7.12
N ALA A 71 -9.32 -17.27 -7.89
CA ALA A 71 -9.22 -17.46 -9.34
C ALA A 71 -8.73 -16.18 -10.04
N LEU A 72 -9.30 -15.01 -9.68
CA LEU A 72 -8.89 -13.72 -10.21
C LEU A 72 -7.41 -13.41 -9.93
N TYR A 73 -6.96 -13.55 -8.67
CA TYR A 73 -5.55 -13.32 -8.32
C TYR A 73 -4.61 -14.37 -8.90
N THR A 74 -5.08 -15.59 -9.16
CA THR A 74 -4.28 -16.62 -9.84
C THR A 74 -4.05 -16.25 -11.31
N ALA A 75 -5.09 -15.77 -12.00
CA ALA A 75 -4.96 -15.29 -13.38
C ALA A 75 -4.02 -14.09 -13.46
N GLU A 76 -4.17 -13.12 -12.56
CA GLU A 76 -3.28 -11.96 -12.50
C GLU A 76 -1.84 -12.36 -12.14
N ALA A 77 -1.65 -13.32 -11.22
CA ALA A 77 -0.33 -13.82 -10.83
C ALA A 77 0.42 -14.42 -12.02
N LYS A 78 -0.27 -15.22 -12.83
CA LYS A 78 0.29 -15.77 -14.07
C LYS A 78 0.66 -14.68 -15.07
N ARG A 79 -0.21 -13.69 -15.27
CA ARG A 79 0.03 -12.58 -16.21
C ARG A 79 1.29 -11.79 -15.85
N ARG A 80 1.56 -11.57 -14.56
CA ARG A 80 2.69 -10.75 -14.07
C ARG A 80 3.92 -11.56 -13.66
N GLY A 81 3.90 -12.88 -13.79
CA GLY A 81 5.00 -13.74 -13.36
C GLY A 81 5.19 -13.80 -11.83
N VAL A 82 4.13 -13.56 -11.05
CA VAL A 82 4.16 -13.69 -9.59
C VAL A 82 3.92 -15.16 -9.21
N ILE A 83 4.68 -15.65 -8.23
CA ILE A 83 4.75 -17.09 -7.88
C ILE A 83 3.37 -17.68 -7.56
N ASN A 84 2.52 -16.96 -6.81
CA ASN A 84 1.22 -17.47 -6.39
C ASN A 84 0.20 -16.34 -6.12
N ALA A 85 -1.08 -16.71 -6.05
CA ALA A 85 -2.18 -15.80 -5.78
C ALA A 85 -2.12 -15.15 -4.39
N TYR A 86 -1.53 -15.85 -3.41
CA TYR A 86 -1.35 -15.32 -2.06
C TYR A 86 -0.40 -14.11 -2.04
N ASN A 87 0.78 -14.25 -2.65
CA ASN A 87 1.77 -13.17 -2.79
C ASN A 87 1.20 -12.02 -3.62
N MET A 88 0.33 -12.33 -4.58
CA MET A 88 -0.35 -11.32 -5.36
C MET A 88 -1.31 -10.48 -4.50
N ALA A 89 -2.20 -11.13 -3.75
CA ALA A 89 -3.12 -10.43 -2.83
C ALA A 89 -2.39 -9.71 -1.69
N LEU A 90 -1.26 -10.26 -1.23
CA LEU A 90 -0.40 -9.61 -0.24
C LEU A 90 0.23 -8.33 -0.82
N SER A 91 0.75 -8.38 -2.05
CA SER A 91 1.33 -7.22 -2.71
C SER A 91 0.29 -6.17 -3.06
N ASP A 92 -0.94 -6.58 -3.35
CA ASP A 92 -2.09 -5.70 -3.57
C ASP A 92 -2.39 -4.91 -2.30
N CYS A 93 -2.64 -5.60 -1.18
CA CYS A 93 -2.95 -4.93 0.09
C CYS A 93 -1.83 -4.04 0.62
N LEU A 94 -0.56 -4.31 0.28
CA LEU A 94 0.56 -3.46 0.69
C LEU A 94 0.78 -2.24 -0.21
N ARG A 95 0.14 -2.18 -1.37
CA ARG A 95 0.25 -1.06 -2.30
C ARG A 95 -1.01 -0.21 -2.19
N LEU A 96 -0.81 1.05 -1.80
CA LEU A 96 -1.90 2.01 -1.79
C LEU A 96 -2.22 2.42 -3.23
N PRO A 97 -3.50 2.71 -3.55
CA PRO A 97 -3.84 3.41 -4.77
C PRO A 97 -3.16 4.79 -4.81
N GLU A 98 -3.14 5.43 -5.98
CA GLU A 98 -2.59 6.77 -6.16
C GLU A 98 -3.58 7.64 -6.94
N ILE A 99 -3.96 8.79 -6.36
CA ILE A 99 -4.75 9.82 -7.06
C ILE A 99 -3.77 10.68 -7.87
N LYS A 100 -3.74 10.47 -9.19
CA LYS A 100 -2.83 11.14 -10.12
C LYS A 100 -3.26 12.58 -10.37
N ALA A 101 -4.49 12.76 -10.81
CA ALA A 101 -5.04 14.07 -11.17
C ALA A 101 -6.51 14.15 -10.77
N ILE A 102 -6.94 15.38 -10.47
CA ILE A 102 -8.34 15.73 -10.27
C ILE A 102 -8.59 16.95 -11.15
N ASP A 103 -9.48 16.78 -12.12
CA ASP A 103 -9.94 17.85 -12.97
C ASP A 103 -11.25 18.42 -12.41
N ILE A 104 -11.14 19.64 -11.90
CA ILE A 104 -12.24 20.47 -11.39
C ILE A 104 -12.55 21.65 -12.32
N ALA A 105 -11.97 21.71 -13.54
CA ALA A 105 -12.12 22.85 -14.43
C ALA A 105 -13.58 23.12 -14.83
N ASN A 106 -14.40 22.08 -14.86
CA ASN A 106 -15.83 22.16 -15.17
C ASN A 106 -16.72 22.34 -13.94
N TYR A 107 -16.15 22.42 -12.74
CA TYR A 107 -16.87 22.63 -11.50
C TYR A 107 -16.80 24.10 -11.11
N THR A 108 -17.90 24.83 -11.32
CA THR A 108 -18.05 26.23 -10.94
C THR A 108 -18.94 26.42 -9.70
N GLY A 109 -19.58 25.34 -9.21
CA GLY A 109 -20.53 25.31 -8.09
C GLY A 109 -21.84 26.06 -8.37
N SER A 110 -21.92 26.73 -9.52
CA SER A 110 -23.03 27.61 -9.90
C SER A 110 -24.20 26.86 -10.54
N LYS A 111 -24.00 25.60 -10.92
CA LYS A 111 -24.99 24.74 -11.59
C LYS A 111 -24.98 23.34 -11.01
N GLN A 112 -26.14 22.67 -11.03
CA GLN A 112 -26.23 21.24 -10.75
C GLN A 112 -25.81 20.44 -12.01
N GLY A 113 -25.25 19.25 -11.80
CA GLY A 113 -24.83 18.36 -12.88
C GLY A 113 -23.43 18.62 -13.41
N GLU A 114 -22.58 19.33 -12.67
CA GLU A 114 -21.20 19.58 -13.08
C GLU A 114 -20.35 18.33 -12.86
N VAL A 115 -19.47 18.04 -13.82
CA VAL A 115 -18.68 16.80 -13.82
C VAL A 115 -17.29 17.07 -13.28
N ILE A 116 -16.94 16.38 -12.21
CA ILE A 116 -15.59 16.32 -11.66
C ILE A 116 -14.96 15.01 -12.14
N THR A 117 -13.81 15.10 -12.80
CA THR A 117 -13.10 13.91 -13.31
C THR A 117 -11.89 13.62 -12.45
N ILE A 118 -11.73 12.35 -12.07
CA ILE A 118 -10.70 11.90 -11.15
C ILE A 118 -9.95 10.75 -11.80
N GLU A 119 -8.63 10.94 -11.92
CA GLU A 119 -7.72 9.90 -12.38
C GLU A 119 -7.08 9.22 -11.17
N VAL A 120 -7.57 8.01 -10.86
CA VAL A 120 -6.97 7.16 -9.84
C VAL A 120 -6.27 5.99 -10.52
N ALA A 121 -4.98 5.85 -10.26
CA ALA A 121 -4.21 4.70 -10.69
C ALA A 121 -4.05 3.73 -9.53
N ASP A 122 -4.36 2.47 -9.79
CA ASP A 122 -4.01 1.38 -8.92
C ASP A 122 -3.38 0.26 -9.74
N THR A 123 -2.42 -0.42 -9.12
CA THR A 123 -1.74 -1.56 -9.69
C THR A 123 -2.70 -2.73 -9.89
N PHE A 124 -3.81 -2.81 -9.15
CA PHE A 124 -4.82 -3.87 -9.29
C PHE A 124 -6.19 -3.35 -9.68
N LYS A 125 -6.95 -2.78 -8.74
CA LYS A 125 -8.29 -2.26 -9.00
C LYS A 125 -8.78 -1.38 -7.85
N VAL A 126 -9.07 -0.13 -8.20
CA VAL A 126 -9.89 0.76 -7.38
C VAL A 126 -11.34 0.26 -7.39
N VAL A 127 -11.93 0.06 -6.23
CA VAL A 127 -13.30 -0.46 -6.08
C VAL A 127 -14.30 0.66 -5.87
N GLY A 128 -13.89 1.80 -5.31
CA GLY A 128 -14.76 2.96 -5.18
C GLY A 128 -13.97 4.26 -5.06
N VAL A 129 -14.57 5.33 -5.56
CA VAL A 129 -14.10 6.69 -5.36
C VAL A 129 -15.27 7.51 -4.84
N THR A 130 -15.07 8.16 -3.70
CA THR A 130 -16.05 9.04 -3.06
C THR A 130 -15.52 10.46 -3.14
N VAL A 131 -16.39 11.38 -3.53
CA VAL A 131 -16.10 12.81 -3.59
C VAL A 131 -16.93 13.50 -2.52
N SER A 132 -16.26 14.23 -1.64
CA SER A 132 -16.88 15.04 -0.60
C SER A 132 -16.47 16.49 -0.82
N ILE A 133 -17.45 17.37 -1.04
CA ILE A 133 -17.26 18.82 -1.13
C ILE A 133 -17.50 19.39 0.25
N ILE A 134 -16.48 20.03 0.82
CA ILE A 134 -16.48 20.52 2.20
C ILE A 134 -16.21 22.02 2.19
N ASN A 135 -17.01 22.81 2.88
CA ASN A 135 -16.71 24.22 3.15
C ASN A 135 -16.37 24.38 4.63
N ASP A 136 -15.15 24.86 4.91
CA ASP A 136 -14.49 25.01 6.22
C ASP A 136 -14.60 23.81 7.18
N VAL A 137 -15.81 23.49 7.65
CA VAL A 137 -16.11 22.40 8.61
C VAL A 137 -17.37 21.59 8.21
N THR A 138 -18.14 22.00 7.22
CA THR A 138 -19.42 21.35 6.84
C THR A 138 -19.32 20.66 5.49
N ILE A 139 -19.77 19.40 5.42
CA ILE A 139 -19.91 18.66 4.17
C ILE A 139 -21.13 19.23 3.44
N ILE A 140 -20.89 19.89 2.31
CA ILE A 140 -21.95 20.42 1.45
C ILE A 140 -22.57 19.29 0.64
N GLU A 141 -21.71 18.43 0.11
CA GLU A 141 -22.11 17.34 -0.76
C GLU A 141 -21.17 16.16 -0.60
N GLU A 142 -21.72 14.95 -0.59
CA GLU A 142 -20.94 13.73 -0.65
C GLU A 142 -21.63 12.75 -1.60
N GLY A 143 -20.85 12.12 -2.47
CA GLY A 143 -21.37 11.08 -3.33
C GLY A 143 -20.30 10.19 -3.93
N SER A 144 -20.76 9.10 -4.53
CA SER A 144 -19.90 8.10 -5.17
C SER A 144 -19.69 8.45 -6.64
N ALA A 145 -18.44 8.46 -7.08
CA ALA A 145 -18.10 8.61 -8.49
C ALA A 145 -18.41 7.32 -9.25
N THR A 146 -18.72 7.47 -10.54
CA THR A 146 -18.93 6.37 -11.48
C THR A 146 -17.70 6.19 -12.35
N PHE A 147 -17.30 4.94 -12.61
CA PHE A 147 -16.16 4.67 -13.47
C PHE A 147 -16.60 4.60 -14.94
N VAL A 148 -16.18 5.59 -15.74
CA VAL A 148 -16.56 5.78 -17.14
C VAL A 148 -15.29 6.05 -17.96
N ASP A 149 -15.08 5.34 -19.06
CA ASP A 149 -13.96 5.56 -20.00
C ASP A 149 -12.56 5.63 -19.34
N SER A 150 -12.29 4.73 -18.40
CA SER A 150 -11.02 4.65 -17.64
C SER A 150 -10.78 5.78 -16.62
N VAL A 151 -11.75 6.66 -16.41
CA VAL A 151 -11.70 7.74 -15.42
C VAL A 151 -12.90 7.66 -14.47
N TRP A 152 -12.74 8.19 -13.26
CA TRP A 152 -13.86 8.29 -12.31
C TRP A 152 -14.54 9.65 -12.51
N GLN A 153 -15.82 9.64 -12.82
CA GLN A 153 -16.64 10.84 -13.00
C GLN A 153 -17.64 10.97 -11.86
N TYR A 154 -17.60 12.10 -11.19
CA TYR A 154 -18.59 12.49 -10.20
C TYR A 154 -19.44 13.63 -10.76
N VAL A 155 -20.76 13.47 -10.68
CA VAL A 155 -21.73 14.48 -11.13
C VAL A 155 -22.29 15.16 -9.89
N THR A 156 -22.12 16.47 -9.78
CA THR A 156 -22.63 17.23 -8.65
C THR A 156 -24.15 17.27 -8.66
N THR A 157 -24.73 17.14 -7.49
CA THR A 157 -26.18 17.08 -7.26
C THR A 157 -26.68 18.27 -6.46
N ALA A 158 -25.81 18.94 -5.71
CA ALA A 158 -26.16 20.12 -4.93
C ALA A 158 -25.69 21.41 -5.60
N LEU A 159 -26.47 22.47 -5.40
CA LEU A 159 -26.05 23.83 -5.75
C LEU A 159 -25.09 24.33 -4.66
N ASN A 160 -23.90 24.78 -5.03
CA ASN A 160 -22.94 25.31 -4.08
C ASN A 160 -22.75 26.81 -4.25
N ALA A 161 -23.56 27.59 -3.52
CA ALA A 161 -23.49 29.05 -3.53
C ALA A 161 -22.18 29.63 -2.96
N ALA A 162 -21.35 28.82 -2.30
CA ALA A 162 -20.06 29.18 -1.71
C ALA A 162 -18.89 28.39 -2.33
N ALA A 163 -18.91 28.24 -3.67
CA ALA A 163 -17.90 27.48 -4.41
C ALA A 163 -16.46 27.95 -4.15
N THR A 164 -16.25 29.26 -3.92
CA THR A 164 -14.92 29.87 -3.76
C THR A 164 -14.20 29.44 -2.47
N ASP A 165 -14.94 29.08 -1.42
CA ASP A 165 -14.38 28.66 -0.12
C ASP A 165 -14.47 27.13 0.09
N SER A 166 -14.95 26.41 -0.91
CA SER A 166 -15.17 24.97 -0.85
C SER A 166 -13.92 24.19 -1.28
N LYS A 167 -13.60 23.15 -0.51
CA LYS A 167 -12.53 22.18 -0.80
C LYS A 167 -13.13 20.87 -1.29
N VAL A 168 -12.52 20.29 -2.32
CA VAL A 168 -12.93 19.00 -2.86
C VAL A 168 -12.03 17.93 -2.26
N VAL A 169 -12.59 17.05 -1.44
CA VAL A 169 -11.88 15.92 -0.85
C VAL A 169 -12.28 14.66 -1.59
N VAL A 170 -11.31 14.02 -2.22
CA VAL A 170 -11.52 12.76 -2.92
C VAL A 170 -10.91 11.62 -2.13
N THR A 171 -11.75 10.62 -1.84
CA THR A 171 -11.36 9.39 -1.15
C THR A 171 -11.44 8.22 -2.12
N ALA A 172 -10.30 7.61 -2.43
CA ALA A 172 -10.25 6.39 -3.24
C ALA A 172 -10.04 5.16 -2.34
N VAL A 173 -10.75 4.09 -2.67
CA VAL A 173 -10.73 2.81 -1.95
C VAL A 173 -10.38 1.69 -2.91
N ASP A 174 -9.33 0.94 -2.60
CA ASP A 174 -8.95 -0.24 -3.38
C ASP A 174 -9.74 -1.50 -2.97
N ARG A 175 -9.51 -2.60 -3.69
CA ARG A 175 -10.13 -3.89 -3.39
C ARG A 175 -9.68 -4.49 -2.06
N ALA A 176 -8.50 -4.15 -1.59
CA ALA A 176 -7.98 -4.60 -0.30
C ALA A 176 -8.56 -3.79 0.88
N GLY A 177 -9.34 -2.74 0.60
CA GLY A 177 -9.94 -1.86 1.58
C GLY A 177 -9.00 -0.75 2.05
N ASN A 178 -7.86 -0.55 1.39
CA ASN A 178 -7.01 0.61 1.65
C ASN A 178 -7.69 1.87 1.16
N LYS A 179 -7.64 2.91 1.98
CA LYS A 179 -8.24 4.21 1.69
C LYS A 179 -7.15 5.25 1.58
N ILE A 180 -7.24 6.09 0.56
CA ILE A 180 -6.43 7.29 0.41
C ILE A 180 -7.37 8.47 0.27
N ASN A 181 -7.02 9.58 0.89
CA ASN A 181 -7.74 10.84 0.78
C ASN A 181 -6.80 11.92 0.23
N LYS A 182 -7.30 12.72 -0.70
CA LYS A 182 -6.58 13.87 -1.25
C LYS A 182 -7.55 15.05 -1.33
N SER A 183 -7.18 16.14 -0.68
CA SER A 183 -7.92 17.41 -0.70
C SER A 183 -7.34 18.35 -1.74
N PHE A 184 -8.22 19.07 -2.42
CA PHE A 184 -7.91 20.17 -3.33
C PHE A 184 -8.69 21.41 -2.92
#